data_AF-A0A2Z6LYX1-F1
#
_entry.id   AF-A0A2Z6LYX1-F1
#
_cell.length_a   1.000
_cell.length_b   1.000
_cell.length_c   1.000
_cell.angle_alpha   90.00
_cell.angle_beta   90.00
_cell.angle_gamma   90.00
#
_symmetry.space_group_name_H-M   'P 1'
#
loop_
_entity.id
_entity.type
_entity.pdbx_description
1 polymer ?
#
loop_
_entity_poly.entity_id
_entity_poly.type
_entity_poly.pdbx_seq_one_letter_code
_entity_poly.pdbx_strand_id
1 'polypeptide(L)'
;MFCIQKCPTSPFLDDNKGNDMRLTSVQSGTGINLSELEFKSLDRSENVDDENDHFEEQEFNFKLATTKQVTCIKEYQISLKDFEEKCPPGGSNSIILYTTSLRGIRKTFQDCNTIHFLLRSFRIMYHERDVSLHLKYREEMWNILGEKVIPPKLFIKGRYIGGADEVIGLHEMGWLGKILEGTPTISSDCLCNGCANMGFTICSTCCGSCKVFINNGDNNNNECFLRCHECNENGLVKCPICC
;
A
#
# COMPACT_ATOMS: atom_id res chain seq x y z
N MET A 1 10.07 35.46 31.66
CA MET A 1 11.47 35.01 31.82
C MET A 1 11.43 33.59 32.35
N PHE A 2 11.43 32.59 31.45
CA PHE A 2 11.57 31.18 31.79
C PHE A 2 12.51 30.56 30.75
N CYS A 3 13.62 30.01 31.25
CA CYS A 3 14.77 29.56 30.48
C CYS A 3 14.46 28.28 29.70
N ILE A 4 14.57 28.37 28.37
CA ILE A 4 14.61 27.23 27.46
C ILE A 4 16.01 26.62 27.56
N GLN A 5 16.12 25.45 28.16
CA GLN A 5 17.37 24.67 28.17
C GLN A 5 17.47 23.91 26.84
N LYS A 6 18.19 24.51 25.88
CA LYS A 6 18.66 23.87 24.66
C LYS A 6 19.77 22.86 25.02
N CYS A 7 19.63 21.61 24.57
CA CYS A 7 20.75 20.68 24.47
C CYS A 7 21.19 20.55 23.00
N PRO A 8 22.49 20.27 22.74
CA PRO A 8 23.20 20.76 21.56
C PRO A 8 23.19 19.78 20.39
N THR A 9 23.12 20.36 19.19
CA THR A 9 23.43 19.73 17.90
C THR A 9 24.93 19.50 17.80
N SER A 10 25.36 18.34 17.28
CA SER A 10 26.72 18.15 16.77
C SER A 10 26.70 17.93 15.24
N PRO A 11 27.72 18.40 14.51
CA PRO A 11 27.72 18.51 13.04
C PRO A 11 28.56 17.41 12.38
N PHE A 12 28.71 17.49 11.04
CA PHE A 12 29.74 16.86 10.17
C PHE A 12 29.40 15.44 9.63
N LEU A 13 29.52 15.09 8.34
CA LEU A 13 30.15 15.68 7.14
C LEU A 13 29.47 15.18 5.85
N ASP A 14 29.43 16.06 4.84
CA ASP A 14 29.31 15.74 3.41
C ASP A 14 30.56 15.02 2.91
N ASP A 15 30.42 14.07 1.99
CA ASP A 15 31.45 13.78 0.99
C ASP A 15 30.81 13.29 -0.32
N ASN A 16 30.82 14.20 -1.31
CA ASN A 16 30.55 13.96 -2.72
C ASN A 16 31.87 13.58 -3.42
N LYS A 17 31.96 12.36 -3.95
CA LYS A 17 32.84 11.98 -5.08
C LYS A 17 32.05 10.92 -5.88
N GLY A 18 31.63 11.10 -7.12
CA GLY A 18 32.35 11.72 -8.23
C GLY A 18 33.28 10.68 -8.84
N ASN A 19 32.75 9.80 -9.70
CA ASN A 19 33.54 9.05 -10.67
C ASN A 19 32.68 8.74 -11.91
N ASP A 20 33.02 9.48 -12.96
CA ASP A 20 32.63 9.33 -14.35
C ASP A 20 33.67 8.43 -15.03
N MET A 21 33.25 7.38 -15.74
CA MET A 21 34.11 6.72 -16.72
C MET A 21 33.31 6.02 -17.82
N ARG A 22 32.97 6.82 -18.83
CA ARG A 22 33.29 6.62 -20.26
C ARG A 22 32.92 5.28 -20.93
N LEU A 23 31.85 5.36 -21.70
CA LEU A 23 31.65 4.92 -23.08
C LEU A 23 32.85 4.22 -23.78
N THR A 24 32.64 2.98 -24.23
CA THR A 24 33.31 2.43 -25.42
C THR A 24 32.26 1.96 -26.43
N SER A 25 32.41 2.52 -27.63
CA SER A 25 31.67 2.28 -28.85
C SER A 25 32.13 1.01 -29.57
N VAL A 26 31.20 0.21 -30.07
CA VAL A 26 31.42 -0.63 -31.28
C VAL A 26 30.14 -0.61 -32.12
N GLN A 27 30.24 -0.03 -33.32
CA GLN A 27 29.30 -0.15 -34.45
C GLN A 27 29.40 -1.61 -35.00
N SER A 28 28.42 -2.26 -35.62
CA SER A 28 27.78 -1.96 -36.91
C SER A 28 27.04 -3.21 -37.42
N GLY A 29 25.90 -3.05 -38.11
CA GLY A 29 25.32 -4.01 -39.08
C GLY A 29 24.78 -5.32 -38.52
N THR A 30 23.79 -6.03 -39.07
CA THR A 30 23.12 -6.06 -40.37
C THR A 30 21.83 -6.88 -40.15
N GLY A 31 20.74 -6.52 -40.83
CA GLY A 31 19.53 -7.36 -40.83
C GLY A 31 19.74 -8.67 -41.58
N ILE A 32 19.06 -9.72 -41.12
CA ILE A 32 18.70 -10.91 -41.90
C ILE A 32 17.44 -11.53 -41.29
N ASN A 33 16.38 -11.60 -42.09
CA ASN A 33 15.28 -12.54 -41.89
C ASN A 33 15.82 -13.94 -42.14
N LEU A 34 15.40 -14.93 -41.34
CA LEU A 34 15.37 -16.32 -41.78
C LEU A 34 14.19 -17.02 -41.09
N SER A 35 13.18 -17.29 -41.91
CA SER A 35 12.17 -18.31 -41.73
C SER A 35 12.78 -19.69 -41.49
N GLU A 36 11.90 -20.63 -41.09
CA GLU A 36 12.05 -22.09 -41.26
C GLU A 36 12.52 -22.86 -40.03
N LEU A 37 11.54 -23.31 -39.24
CA LEU A 37 11.60 -24.66 -38.67
C LEU A 37 10.22 -25.31 -38.84
N GLU A 38 10.16 -26.13 -39.89
CA GLU A 38 9.13 -27.14 -40.10
C GLU A 38 9.00 -28.05 -38.87
N PHE A 39 7.78 -28.37 -38.46
CA PHE A 39 7.53 -29.69 -37.89
C PHE A 39 6.32 -30.32 -38.56
N LYS A 40 6.59 -31.52 -39.08
CA LYS A 40 5.77 -32.30 -39.98
C LYS A 40 4.55 -32.90 -39.28
N SER A 41 3.52 -33.02 -40.10
CA SER A 41 2.25 -33.71 -39.96
C SER A 41 2.35 -35.09 -39.30
N LEU A 42 1.31 -35.47 -38.58
CA LEU A 42 0.71 -36.79 -38.80
C LEU A 42 -0.81 -36.71 -38.62
N ASP A 43 -1.48 -37.01 -39.72
CA ASP A 43 -2.92 -37.12 -39.90
C ASP A 43 -3.54 -38.20 -38.99
N ARG A 44 -4.85 -38.07 -38.73
CA ARG A 44 -5.88 -38.79 -39.50
C ARG A 44 -7.19 -39.02 -38.71
N SER A 45 -8.25 -38.36 -39.21
CA SER A 45 -9.67 -38.79 -39.42
C SER A 45 -10.46 -39.44 -38.27
N GLU A 46 -11.78 -39.24 -38.07
CA GLU A 46 -12.87 -38.79 -38.95
C GLU A 46 -14.13 -38.58 -38.07
N ASN A 47 -14.80 -37.44 -38.27
CA ASN A 47 -16.25 -37.15 -38.36
C ASN A 47 -17.29 -38.02 -37.61
N VAL A 48 -18.30 -37.40 -36.98
CA VAL A 48 -19.66 -37.17 -37.51
C VAL A 48 -20.44 -36.22 -36.58
N ASP A 49 -21.21 -35.36 -37.23
CA ASP A 49 -22.08 -34.26 -36.81
C ASP A 49 -23.26 -34.65 -35.88
N ASP A 50 -23.72 -33.75 -35.00
CA ASP A 50 -24.96 -32.96 -35.18
C ASP A 50 -25.23 -32.01 -33.99
N GLU A 51 -25.78 -30.84 -34.30
CA GLU A 51 -25.98 -29.67 -33.43
C GLU A 51 -27.16 -29.80 -32.44
N ASN A 52 -27.00 -29.29 -31.19
CA ASN A 52 -27.82 -28.20 -30.62
C ASN A 52 -27.53 -27.88 -29.14
N ASP A 53 -27.07 -26.65 -28.93
CA ASP A 53 -27.17 -25.73 -27.78
C ASP A 53 -27.68 -26.22 -26.41
N HIS A 54 -26.75 -26.30 -25.44
CA HIS A 54 -26.97 -25.71 -24.10
C HIS A 54 -25.61 -25.30 -23.50
N PHE A 55 -25.37 -23.99 -23.45
CA PHE A 55 -24.13 -23.36 -23.02
C PHE A 55 -23.99 -23.45 -21.48
N GLU A 56 -23.34 -24.51 -21.01
CA GLU A 56 -22.84 -24.62 -19.65
C GLU A 56 -21.35 -24.27 -19.59
N GLU A 57 -21.00 -23.61 -18.48
CA GLU A 57 -19.68 -23.56 -17.84
C GLU A 57 -18.56 -22.75 -18.49
N GLN A 58 -18.17 -21.66 -17.81
CA GLN A 58 -16.76 -21.26 -17.73
C GLN A 58 -16.47 -20.50 -16.43
N GLU A 59 -16.41 -21.28 -15.37
CA GLU A 59 -15.34 -21.32 -14.37
C GLU A 59 -14.31 -20.15 -14.40
N PHE A 60 -14.50 -19.19 -13.50
CA PHE A 60 -13.55 -18.10 -13.22
C PHE A 60 -12.35 -18.63 -12.41
N ASN A 61 -11.44 -19.33 -13.09
CA ASN A 61 -10.20 -19.83 -12.50
C ASN A 61 -9.09 -18.77 -12.59
N PHE A 62 -8.98 -17.89 -11.58
CA PHE A 62 -7.78 -17.09 -11.36
C PHE A 62 -6.66 -17.98 -10.78
N LYS A 63 -5.98 -18.72 -11.67
CA LYS A 63 -4.70 -19.38 -11.39
C LYS A 63 -3.67 -18.84 -12.35
N LEU A 64 -2.82 -17.95 -11.84
CA LEU A 64 -1.66 -17.40 -12.55
C LEU A 64 -0.68 -18.53 -12.91
N ALA A 65 -0.72 -18.99 -14.16
CA ALA A 65 0.18 -20.01 -14.70
C ALA A 65 1.01 -19.44 -15.87
N THR A 66 2.31 -19.27 -15.61
CA THR A 66 3.45 -19.43 -16.54
C THR A 66 3.32 -18.92 -17.99
N THR A 67 3.84 -17.70 -18.20
CA THR A 67 4.75 -17.24 -19.28
C THR A 67 4.50 -17.57 -20.76
N LYS A 68 3.33 -18.07 -21.18
CA LYS A 68 2.99 -18.25 -22.62
C LYS A 68 1.61 -17.71 -23.06
N GLN A 69 0.88 -17.00 -22.20
CA GLN A 69 -0.43 -16.41 -22.51
C GLN A 69 -0.47 -14.86 -22.39
N VAL A 70 0.67 -14.17 -22.51
CA VAL A 70 0.71 -12.70 -22.40
C VAL A 70 0.18 -12.00 -23.67
N THR A 71 -0.19 -12.73 -24.72
CA THR A 71 -0.58 -12.15 -26.02
C THR A 71 -2.07 -12.03 -26.30
N CYS A 72 -2.99 -12.52 -25.45
CA CYS A 72 -4.44 -12.43 -25.71
C CYS A 72 -5.30 -11.66 -24.67
N ILE A 73 -4.72 -11.06 -23.62
CA ILE A 73 -5.45 -10.20 -22.65
C ILE A 73 -5.38 -8.71 -23.05
N LYS A 74 -5.55 -8.38 -24.34
CA LYS A 74 -5.44 -6.98 -24.79
C LYS A 74 -6.75 -6.19 -24.81
N GLU A 75 -7.90 -6.80 -24.51
CA GLU A 75 -9.20 -6.11 -24.68
C GLU A 75 -10.21 -6.22 -23.53
N TYR A 76 -9.94 -6.93 -22.43
CA TYR A 76 -10.77 -6.76 -21.22
C TYR A 76 -10.19 -5.65 -20.35
N GLN A 77 -10.81 -4.48 -20.36
CA GLN A 77 -10.40 -3.38 -19.50
C GLN A 77 -10.95 -3.60 -18.08
N ILE A 78 -10.07 -3.92 -17.11
CA ILE A 78 -10.51 -3.94 -15.71
C ILE A 78 -11.01 -2.56 -15.28
N SER A 79 -12.17 -2.59 -14.64
CA SER A 79 -12.82 -1.46 -14.01
C SER A 79 -12.77 -1.59 -12.49
N LEU A 80 -12.86 -0.46 -11.79
CA LEU A 80 -12.95 -0.44 -10.33
C LEU A 80 -14.15 -1.28 -9.79
N LYS A 81 -15.19 -1.47 -10.62
CA LYS A 81 -16.38 -2.27 -10.28
C LYS A 81 -16.11 -3.77 -10.19
N ASP A 82 -15.03 -4.26 -10.81
CA ASP A 82 -14.66 -5.68 -10.82
C ASP A 82 -14.09 -6.13 -9.47
N PHE A 83 -13.75 -5.18 -8.60
CA PHE A 83 -13.19 -5.44 -7.28
C PHE A 83 -14.28 -5.62 -6.22
N GLU A 84 -13.97 -6.42 -5.20
CA GLU A 84 -14.87 -6.70 -4.09
C GLU A 84 -15.23 -5.42 -3.32
N GLU A 85 -16.51 -5.25 -3.00
CA GLU A 85 -17.00 -4.13 -2.20
C GLU A 85 -16.71 -4.37 -0.72
N LYS A 86 -15.66 -3.72 -0.23
CA LYS A 86 -15.21 -3.78 1.16
C LYS A 86 -14.87 -2.36 1.59
N CYS A 87 -15.84 -1.65 2.13
CA CYS A 87 -15.71 -0.23 2.41
C CYS A 87 -15.20 0.01 3.85
N PRO A 88 -13.93 0.43 4.03
CA PRO A 88 -13.48 0.92 5.33
C PRO A 88 -14.26 2.16 5.76
N PRO A 89 -14.42 2.41 7.08
CA PRO A 89 -15.12 3.59 7.59
C PRO A 89 -14.59 4.89 6.97
N GLY A 90 -15.44 5.68 6.32
CA GLY A 90 -15.02 6.90 5.61
C GLY A 90 -14.33 6.67 4.26
N GLY A 91 -14.38 5.45 3.73
CA GLY A 91 -13.68 5.03 2.52
C GLY A 91 -14.46 5.08 1.21
N SER A 92 -15.74 5.46 1.24
CA SER A 92 -16.64 5.38 0.09
C SER A 92 -16.17 6.21 -1.11
N ASN A 93 -15.57 7.38 -0.85
CA ASN A 93 -15.10 8.31 -1.89
C ASN A 93 -13.60 8.62 -1.78
N SER A 94 -12.84 7.84 -1.01
CA SER A 94 -11.42 8.11 -0.76
C SER A 94 -10.56 6.88 -1.06
N ILE A 95 -9.26 7.11 -1.21
CA ILE A 95 -8.25 6.05 -1.23
C ILE A 95 -7.77 5.86 0.21
N ILE A 96 -7.79 4.62 0.69
CA ILE A 96 -7.30 4.26 2.02
C ILE A 96 -6.22 3.21 1.87
N LEU A 97 -5.05 3.49 2.45
CA LEU A 97 -3.95 2.56 2.55
C LEU A 97 -3.75 2.17 4.00
N TYR A 98 -3.98 0.90 4.33
CA TYR A 98 -3.48 0.34 5.58
C TYR A 98 -2.01 -0.02 5.39
N THR A 99 -1.17 0.48 6.29
CA THR A 99 0.29 0.36 6.22
C THR A 99 0.86 0.07 7.61
N THR A 100 2.16 -0.08 7.69
CA THR A 100 2.90 -0.10 8.96
C THR A 100 4.24 0.60 8.81
N SER A 101 4.57 1.48 9.76
CA SER A 101 5.90 2.09 9.86
C SER A 101 6.91 1.23 10.61
N LEU A 102 6.49 0.10 11.20
CA LEU A 102 7.38 -0.83 11.90
C LEU A 102 8.35 -1.51 10.92
N ARG A 103 9.64 -1.47 11.26
CA ARG A 103 10.72 -2.04 10.46
C ARG A 103 11.09 -3.48 10.87
N GLY A 104 10.37 -4.05 11.83
CA GLY A 104 10.68 -5.38 12.40
C GLY A 104 10.56 -6.52 11.38
N ILE A 105 9.65 -6.39 10.41
CA ILE A 105 9.50 -7.35 9.31
C ILE A 105 9.93 -6.65 8.03
N ARG A 106 11.15 -6.95 7.58
CA ARG A 106 11.79 -6.24 6.44
C ARG A 106 10.95 -6.30 5.18
N LYS A 107 10.39 -7.47 4.84
CA LYS A 107 9.53 -7.64 3.65
C LYS A 107 8.31 -6.72 3.74
N THR A 108 7.54 -6.81 4.81
CA THR A 108 6.35 -5.97 5.03
C THR A 108 6.65 -4.48 4.96
N PHE A 109 7.76 -4.04 5.57
CA PHE A 109 8.18 -2.63 5.51
C PHE A 109 8.54 -2.19 4.10
N GLN A 110 9.23 -3.04 3.33
CA GLN A 110 9.54 -2.77 1.92
C GLN A 110 8.28 -2.72 1.07
N ASP A 111 7.40 -3.72 1.21
CA ASP A 111 6.12 -3.82 0.51
C ASP A 111 5.25 -2.57 0.77
N CYS A 112 5.16 -2.11 2.02
CA CYS A 112 4.46 -0.86 2.36
C CYS A 112 5.10 0.36 1.66
N ASN A 113 6.42 0.49 1.71
CA ASN A 113 7.14 1.61 1.07
C ASN A 113 6.99 1.60 -0.46
N THR A 114 6.92 0.43 -1.08
CA THR A 114 6.69 0.30 -2.52
C THR A 114 5.31 0.86 -2.89
N ILE A 115 4.26 0.48 -2.17
CA ILE A 115 2.90 1.03 -2.44
C ILE A 115 2.85 2.52 -2.16
N HIS A 116 3.46 2.97 -1.08
CA HIS A 116 3.65 4.39 -0.79
C HIS A 116 4.34 5.16 -1.93
N PHE A 117 5.40 4.60 -2.52
CA PHE A 117 6.10 5.20 -3.66
C PHE A 117 5.21 5.25 -4.89
N LEU A 118 4.47 4.17 -5.19
CA LEU A 118 3.53 4.12 -6.31
C LEU A 118 2.43 5.17 -6.18
N LEU A 119 1.74 5.25 -5.04
CA LEU A 119 0.68 6.24 -4.86
C LEU A 119 1.23 7.68 -4.97
N ARG A 120 2.45 7.92 -4.48
CA ARG A 120 3.13 9.23 -4.63
C ARG A 120 3.48 9.54 -6.09
N SER A 121 3.89 8.56 -6.88
CA SER A 121 4.23 8.78 -8.30
C SER A 121 3.00 9.16 -9.13
N PHE A 122 1.82 8.65 -8.78
CA PHE A 122 0.53 9.07 -9.35
C PHE A 122 0.04 10.44 -8.85
N ARG A 123 0.69 11.04 -7.84
CA ARG A 123 0.30 12.32 -7.23
C ARG A 123 -1.15 12.37 -6.76
N ILE A 124 -1.65 11.27 -6.21
CA ILE A 124 -3.02 11.12 -5.71
C ILE A 124 -3.09 11.33 -4.21
N MET A 125 -4.18 11.91 -3.74
CA MET A 125 -4.47 12.02 -2.31
C MET A 125 -5.01 10.69 -1.78
N TYR A 126 -4.43 10.21 -0.68
CA TYR A 126 -4.90 9.03 0.04
C TYR A 126 -4.79 9.22 1.55
N HIS A 127 -5.62 8.49 2.29
CA HIS A 127 -5.56 8.42 3.74
C HIS A 127 -4.74 7.22 4.17
N GLU A 128 -3.71 7.48 4.96
CA GLU A 128 -2.87 6.46 5.56
C GLU A 128 -3.47 5.99 6.89
N ARG A 129 -3.54 4.68 7.09
CA ARG A 129 -3.93 4.03 8.35
C ARG A 129 -2.81 3.12 8.80
N ASP A 130 -1.91 3.67 9.62
CA ASP A 130 -0.83 2.89 10.19
C ASP A 130 -1.33 2.00 11.33
N VAL A 131 -1.33 0.69 11.09
CA VAL A 131 -1.82 -0.33 12.04
C VAL A 131 -0.91 -0.51 13.26
N SER A 132 0.31 0.03 13.20
CA SER A 132 1.24 0.06 14.33
C SER A 132 1.05 1.27 15.24
N LEU A 133 0.55 2.38 14.68
CA LEU A 133 0.28 3.60 15.45
C LEU A 133 -1.08 3.57 16.15
N HIS A 134 -2.02 2.78 15.64
CA HIS A 134 -3.37 2.67 16.21
C HIS A 134 -4.00 1.29 16.02
N LEU A 135 -4.25 0.60 17.14
CA LEU A 135 -4.81 -0.74 17.20
C LEU A 135 -6.19 -0.84 16.55
N LYS A 136 -7.02 0.20 16.67
CA LYS A 136 -8.34 0.19 16.03
C LYS A 136 -8.24 0.12 14.51
N TYR A 137 -7.19 0.66 13.89
CA TYR A 137 -6.98 0.48 12.46
C TYR A 137 -6.61 -0.95 12.10
N ARG A 138 -5.85 -1.64 12.96
CA ARG A 138 -5.57 -3.07 12.78
C ARG A 138 -6.84 -3.91 12.88
N GLU A 139 -7.63 -3.67 13.91
CA GLU A 139 -8.91 -4.38 14.14
C GLU A 139 -9.89 -4.12 13.00
N GLU A 140 -10.03 -2.86 12.59
CA GLU A 140 -10.86 -2.45 11.46
C GLU A 140 -10.43 -3.17 10.16
N MET A 141 -9.14 -3.18 9.84
CA MET A 141 -8.60 -3.89 8.66
C MET A 141 -8.95 -5.38 8.69
N TRP A 142 -8.76 -6.04 9.83
CA TRP A 142 -9.08 -7.47 9.99
C TRP A 142 -10.59 -7.73 9.89
N ASN A 143 -11.42 -6.85 10.46
CA ASN A 143 -12.87 -6.98 10.42
C ASN A 143 -13.41 -6.83 9.00
N ILE A 144 -12.87 -5.90 8.20
CA ILE A 144 -13.29 -5.68 6.81
C ILE A 144 -12.92 -6.88 5.93
N LEU A 145 -11.74 -7.46 6.15
CA LEU A 145 -11.25 -8.57 5.33
C LEU A 145 -11.70 -9.95 5.84
N GLY A 146 -12.22 -10.02 7.06
CA GLY A 146 -12.70 -11.25 7.68
C GLY A 146 -11.59 -12.16 8.21
N GLU A 147 -10.32 -11.73 8.15
CA GLU A 147 -9.17 -12.52 8.56
C GLU A 147 -8.01 -11.66 9.06
N LYS A 148 -7.05 -12.31 9.72
CA LYS A 148 -5.81 -11.66 10.15
C LYS A 148 -4.86 -11.49 8.97
N VAL A 149 -4.94 -10.34 8.33
CA VAL A 149 -4.03 -9.96 7.23
C VAL A 149 -2.85 -9.11 7.71
N ILE A 150 -1.82 -9.05 6.87
CA ILE A 150 -0.62 -8.23 7.04
C ILE A 150 -0.68 -7.06 6.03
N PRO A 151 -0.30 -5.83 6.42
CA PRO A 151 -0.19 -4.71 5.49
C PRO A 151 0.91 -4.93 4.41
N PRO A 152 0.88 -4.19 3.29
CA PRO A 152 -0.08 -3.15 2.96
C PRO A 152 -1.43 -3.73 2.47
N LYS A 153 -2.51 -2.96 2.64
CA LYS A 153 -3.83 -3.23 2.04
C LYS A 153 -4.41 -1.94 1.47
N LEU A 154 -4.71 -1.95 0.18
CA LEU A 154 -5.20 -0.77 -0.54
C LEU A 154 -6.70 -0.88 -0.85
N PHE A 155 -7.41 0.21 -0.56
CA PHE A 155 -8.82 0.38 -0.87
C PHE A 155 -9.02 1.66 -1.68
N ILE A 156 -9.84 1.60 -2.73
CA ILE A 156 -10.17 2.75 -3.58
C ILE A 156 -11.68 2.87 -3.65
N LYS A 157 -12.24 3.99 -3.18
CA LYS A 157 -13.69 4.29 -3.23
C LYS A 157 -14.55 3.11 -2.74
N GLY A 158 -14.17 2.55 -1.59
CA GLY A 158 -14.87 1.42 -0.96
C GLY A 158 -14.61 0.03 -1.56
N ARG A 159 -13.71 -0.10 -2.54
CA ARG A 159 -13.35 -1.38 -3.16
C ARG A 159 -11.99 -1.87 -2.69
N TYR A 160 -11.87 -3.16 -2.41
CA TYR A 160 -10.60 -3.77 -2.03
C TYR A 160 -9.77 -4.11 -3.26
N ILE A 161 -8.58 -3.52 -3.39
CA ILE A 161 -7.71 -3.69 -4.55
C ILE A 161 -6.72 -4.84 -4.35
N GLY A 162 -6.18 -4.96 -3.14
CA GLY A 162 -5.22 -6.02 -2.81
C GLY A 162 -4.12 -5.59 -1.84
N GLY A 163 -3.12 -6.48 -1.72
CA GLY A 163 -1.86 -6.22 -1.05
C GLY A 163 -0.80 -5.68 -2.01
N ALA A 164 0.47 -5.86 -1.63
CA ALA A 164 1.57 -5.32 -2.41
C ALA A 164 1.67 -5.96 -3.80
N ASP A 165 1.67 -7.28 -3.87
CA ASP A 165 1.89 -8.03 -5.11
C ASP A 165 0.77 -7.77 -6.12
N GLU A 166 -0.49 -7.73 -5.68
CA GLU A 166 -1.64 -7.46 -6.57
C GLU A 166 -1.61 -6.02 -7.11
N VAL A 167 -1.31 -5.04 -6.27
CA VAL A 167 -1.24 -3.62 -6.68
C VAL A 167 -0.06 -3.39 -7.64
N ILE A 168 1.09 -4.02 -7.38
CA ILE A 168 2.25 -3.97 -8.28
C ILE A 168 1.92 -4.61 -9.62
N GLY A 169 1.29 -5.79 -9.63
CA GLY A 169 0.85 -6.43 -10.88
C GLY A 169 -0.10 -5.54 -11.70
N LEU A 170 -1.07 -4.89 -11.05
CA LEU A 170 -1.96 -3.91 -11.70
C LEU A 170 -1.20 -2.71 -12.27
N HIS A 171 -0.13 -2.27 -11.61
CA HIS A 171 0.72 -1.20 -12.10
C HIS A 171 1.51 -1.62 -13.34
N GLU A 172 2.14 -2.79 -13.31
CA GLU A 172 2.92 -3.35 -14.42
C GLU A 172 2.08 -3.60 -15.67
N MET A 173 0.83 -4.00 -15.50
CA MET A 173 -0.14 -4.15 -16.59
C MET A 173 -0.69 -2.81 -17.11
N GLY A 174 -0.41 -1.69 -16.43
CA GLY A 174 -0.90 -0.35 -16.78
C GLY A 174 -2.36 -0.08 -16.38
N TRP A 175 -2.94 -0.91 -15.52
CA TRP A 175 -4.37 -0.86 -15.17
C TRP A 175 -4.63 -0.04 -13.92
N LEU A 176 -3.65 0.03 -13.01
CA LEU A 176 -3.74 0.84 -11.79
C LEU A 176 -4.04 2.31 -12.09
N GLY A 177 -3.43 2.88 -13.13
CA GLY A 177 -3.67 4.26 -13.55
C GLY A 177 -5.14 4.51 -13.92
N LYS A 178 -5.74 3.57 -14.67
CA LYS A 178 -7.16 3.63 -15.06
C LYS A 178 -8.10 3.53 -13.87
N ILE A 179 -7.79 2.66 -12.92
CA ILE A 179 -8.57 2.48 -11.68
C ILE A 179 -8.52 3.76 -10.82
N LEU A 180 -7.41 4.49 -10.87
CA LEU A 180 -7.19 5.75 -10.15
C LEU A 180 -7.75 6.99 -10.85
N GLU A 181 -8.31 6.86 -12.06
CA GLU A 181 -8.87 8.00 -12.77
C GLU A 181 -9.99 8.69 -11.98
N GLY A 182 -9.99 10.02 -12.00
CA GLY A 182 -10.95 10.83 -11.26
C GLY A 182 -10.79 10.75 -9.73
N THR A 183 -9.60 10.42 -9.24
CA THR A 183 -9.24 10.60 -7.82
C THR A 183 -8.62 11.99 -7.60
N PRO A 184 -8.84 12.63 -6.45
CA PRO A 184 -8.25 13.93 -6.16
C PRO A 184 -6.72 13.86 -6.22
N THR A 185 -6.10 14.77 -6.96
CA THR A 185 -4.65 14.88 -7.05
C THR A 185 -4.11 15.87 -6.03
N ILE A 186 -2.91 15.59 -5.53
CA ILE A 186 -2.18 16.47 -4.63
C ILE A 186 -1.73 17.70 -5.44
N SER A 187 -2.29 18.86 -5.12
CA SER A 187 -1.88 20.13 -5.75
C SER A 187 -0.62 20.74 -5.10
N SER A 188 -0.24 20.28 -3.91
CA SER A 188 0.94 20.70 -3.17
C SER A 188 1.29 19.67 -2.07
N ASP A 189 2.57 19.37 -1.88
CA ASP A 189 3.11 18.52 -0.80
C ASP A 189 3.00 19.21 0.56
N CYS A 190 1.79 19.65 0.94
CA CYS A 190 1.54 20.28 2.22
C CYS A 190 1.52 19.19 3.29
N LEU A 191 2.69 18.93 3.85
CA LEU A 191 2.82 18.24 5.12
C LEU A 191 2.04 19.04 6.18
N CYS A 192 1.26 18.35 6.99
CA CYS A 192 0.64 18.97 8.16
C CYS A 192 1.74 19.49 9.09
N ASN A 193 1.73 20.80 9.38
CA ASN A 193 2.70 21.44 10.28
C ASN A 193 2.70 20.86 11.71
N GLY A 194 1.66 20.13 12.11
CA GLY A 194 1.56 19.48 13.42
C GLY A 194 2.08 18.05 13.47
N CYS A 195 1.63 17.19 12.55
CA CYS A 195 1.92 15.75 12.59
C CYS A 195 2.77 15.23 11.43
N ALA A 196 3.21 16.10 10.51
CA ALA A 196 3.94 15.70 9.30
C ALA A 196 3.22 14.58 8.51
N ASN A 197 1.89 14.66 8.43
CA ASN A 197 0.99 13.69 7.80
C ASN A 197 0.93 12.29 8.44
N MET A 198 1.43 12.13 9.67
CA MET A 198 1.27 10.89 10.44
C MET A 198 -0.16 10.71 10.98
N GLY A 199 -1.00 11.76 10.97
CA GLY A 199 -2.36 11.75 11.50
C GLY A 199 -2.46 11.72 13.03
N PHE A 200 -1.34 11.55 13.73
CA PHE A 200 -1.26 11.47 15.18
C PHE A 200 -0.20 12.40 15.76
N THR A 201 -0.42 12.83 17.00
CA THR A 201 0.52 13.62 17.80
C THR A 201 0.64 13.02 19.19
N ILE A 202 1.76 13.28 19.88
CA ILE A 202 1.97 12.81 21.26
C ILE A 202 0.91 13.43 22.17
N CYS A 203 0.30 12.61 23.03
CA CYS A 203 -0.67 13.07 24.02
C CYS A 203 0.01 14.03 25.01
N SER A 204 -0.51 15.25 25.13
CA SER A 204 -0.02 16.26 26.07
C SER A 204 -0.35 15.93 27.53
N THR A 205 -1.47 15.23 27.78
CA THR A 205 -1.92 14.87 29.14
C THR A 205 -1.00 13.86 29.82
N CYS A 206 -0.51 12.86 29.09
CA CYS A 206 0.38 11.82 29.64
C CYS A 206 1.80 11.85 29.06
N CYS A 207 2.10 12.84 28.21
CA CYS A 207 3.38 12.95 27.49
C CYS A 207 3.77 11.67 26.73
N GLY A 208 2.78 10.95 26.19
CA GLY A 208 2.99 9.69 25.47
C GLY A 208 3.22 8.45 26.35
N SER A 209 3.25 8.59 27.68
CA SER A 209 3.49 7.46 28.60
C SER A 209 2.29 6.53 28.80
N CYS A 210 1.10 6.95 28.36
CA CYS A 210 -0.19 6.34 28.69
C CYS A 210 -0.53 6.34 30.19
N LYS A 211 0.23 7.03 31.05
CA LYS A 211 0.06 7.03 32.51
C LYS A 211 -0.19 8.44 33.04
N VAL A 212 -1.11 8.55 33.99
CA VAL A 212 -1.39 9.79 34.74
C VAL A 212 -1.28 9.48 36.22
N PHE A 213 -0.41 10.19 36.94
CA PHE A 213 -0.15 9.95 38.36
C PHE A 213 -1.22 10.59 39.23
N ILE A 214 -1.69 9.86 40.24
CA ILE A 214 -2.64 10.37 41.23
C ILE A 214 -1.91 10.52 42.56
N ASN A 215 -2.00 11.71 43.15
CA ASN A 215 -1.54 11.95 44.52
C ASN A 215 -2.56 11.42 45.53
N ASN A 216 -2.70 10.09 45.64
CA ASN A 216 -3.48 9.50 46.73
C ASN A 216 -2.51 8.90 47.74
N GLY A 217 -2.40 9.57 48.89
CA GLY A 217 -1.49 9.23 49.98
C GLY A 217 -1.91 8.06 50.87
N ASP A 218 -2.80 7.17 50.42
CA ASP A 218 -3.28 6.04 51.24
C ASP A 218 -3.22 4.71 50.50
N ASN A 219 -2.21 3.93 50.92
CA ASN A 219 -2.14 2.48 51.15
C ASN A 219 -2.99 1.49 50.30
N ASN A 220 -2.25 0.47 49.86
CA ASN A 220 -2.65 -0.92 49.51
C ASN A 220 -2.81 -1.33 48.05
N ASN A 221 -2.62 -0.46 47.06
CA ASN A 221 -2.47 -0.89 45.67
C ASN A 221 -1.20 -0.30 45.04
N ASN A 222 -0.34 -1.16 44.51
CA ASN A 222 1.00 -0.84 43.98
C ASN A 222 1.00 -0.03 42.66
N GLU A 223 -0.10 0.63 42.30
CA GLU A 223 -0.22 1.43 41.09
C GLU A 223 -0.53 2.89 41.43
N CYS A 224 0.52 3.72 41.46
CA CYS A 224 0.40 5.18 41.68
C CYS A 224 -0.09 5.95 40.42
N PHE A 225 -0.61 5.24 39.41
CA PHE A 225 -1.00 5.83 38.12
C PHE A 225 -2.24 5.17 37.54
N LEU A 226 -3.04 5.95 36.80
CA LEU A 226 -4.12 5.45 35.94
C LEU A 226 -3.71 5.50 34.46
N ARG A 227 -4.36 4.69 33.64
CA ARG A 227 -4.25 4.79 32.18
C ARG A 227 -4.87 6.11 31.70
N CYS A 228 -4.17 6.83 30.83
CA CYS A 228 -4.71 8.03 30.20
C CYS A 228 -5.90 7.67 29.28
N HIS A 229 -7.03 8.35 29.47
CA HIS A 229 -8.26 8.14 28.68
C HIS A 229 -8.29 8.94 27.38
N GLU A 230 -7.42 9.93 27.24
CA GLU A 230 -7.38 10.84 26.08
C GLU A 230 -6.62 10.25 24.90
N CYS A 231 -5.73 9.28 25.13
CA CYS A 231 -4.84 8.74 24.11
C CYS A 231 -5.08 7.27 23.82
N ASN A 232 -4.60 6.84 22.66
CA ASN A 232 -4.57 5.43 22.31
C ASN A 232 -3.46 4.68 23.11
N GLU A 233 -3.31 3.39 22.84
CA GLU A 233 -2.32 2.49 23.45
C GLU A 233 -0.86 2.95 23.31
N ASN A 234 -0.55 3.78 22.31
CA ASN A 234 0.79 4.29 22.04
C ASN A 234 1.01 5.69 22.61
N GLY A 235 0.06 6.21 23.40
CA GLY A 235 0.18 7.56 23.96
C GLY A 235 -0.07 8.65 22.93
N LEU A 236 -0.78 8.32 21.84
CA LEU A 236 -1.04 9.21 20.72
C LEU A 236 -2.50 9.67 20.70
N VAL A 237 -2.70 10.91 20.23
CA VAL A 237 -4.01 11.50 19.94
C VAL A 237 -4.08 11.88 18.47
N LYS A 238 -5.28 11.90 17.88
CA LYS A 238 -5.47 12.37 16.51
C LYS A 238 -4.96 13.80 16.37
N CYS A 239 -4.34 14.12 15.23
CA CYS A 239 -3.82 15.45 14.99
C CYS A 239 -4.97 16.47 14.91
N PRO A 240 -4.98 17.53 15.73
CA PRO A 240 -6.07 18.51 15.75
C PRO A 240 -6.10 19.42 14.51
N ILE A 241 -5.10 19.34 13.64
CA ILE A 241 -4.95 20.20 12.45
C ILE A 241 -5.51 19.53 11.20
N CYS A 242 -5.39 18.20 11.07
CA CYS A 242 -5.67 17.49 9.82
C CYS A 242 -6.52 16.21 9.98
N CYS A 243 -7.12 15.96 11.15
CA CYS A 243 -7.93 14.77 11.43
C CYS A 243 -9.33 15.09 11.95
#